data_AF-N6URA6-F1
#
_entry.id   AF-N6URA6-F1
#
_cell.length_a   1.000
_cell.length_b   1.000
_cell.length_c   1.000
_cell.angle_alpha   90.00
_cell.angle_beta   90.00
_cell.angle_gamma   90.00
#
_symmetry.space_group_name_H-M   'P 1'
#
loop_
_entity.id
_entity.type
_entity.pdbx_description
1 polymer ?
#
loop_
_entity_poly.entity_id
_entity_poly.type
_entity_poly.pdbx_seq_one_letter_code
_entity_poly.pdbx_strand_id
1 'polypeptide(L)'
;MFAFPLKQMILLLGRNNVRYSISSGDPDGLFRIDSITGAIKVSGNLDHETRASVLLNVQATSGNPPVYGHTQVNIDINDINDNSPEFESAIVRISIPENAEIGVPLFAAHATDKDSGSNGVVRYKLANSGSDLFKIDAKLGHLTLTRRLDYENVQRHTITVTAADMGLPSLSTNLTILVEVQDMNDNPPVFEKSQYSLSVRSGATSRQTYFRLYKSTDF
;
A
#
# COMPACT_ATOMS: atom_id res chain seq x y z
N MET A 1 61.85 8.33 33.24
CA MET A 1 62.10 7.29 32.23
C MET A 1 61.18 6.12 32.57
N PHE A 2 59.94 6.13 32.07
CA PHE A 2 58.94 5.12 32.42
C PHE A 2 59.04 3.95 31.43
N ALA A 3 59.53 2.82 31.94
CA ALA A 3 59.52 1.56 31.21
C ALA A 3 58.08 1.05 31.13
N PHE A 4 57.54 0.98 29.92
CA PHE A 4 56.29 0.26 29.67
C PHE A 4 56.53 -1.25 29.87
N PRO A 5 55.59 -2.00 30.45
CA PRO A 5 55.77 -3.43 30.69
C PRO A 5 55.86 -4.21 29.37
N LEU A 6 56.86 -5.10 29.27
CA LEU A 6 57.20 -5.92 28.09
C LEU A 6 56.01 -6.69 27.50
N LYS A 7 55.00 -7.01 28.33
CA LYS A 7 53.76 -7.68 27.91
C LYS A 7 52.87 -6.83 26.99
N GLN A 8 52.92 -5.50 27.11
CA GLN A 8 52.16 -4.57 26.26
C GLN A 8 52.92 -4.24 24.97
N MET A 9 54.26 -4.34 24.95
CA MET A 9 55.07 -4.25 23.73
C MET A 9 54.92 -5.48 22.82
N ILE A 10 54.77 -6.70 23.37
CA ILE A 10 54.58 -7.92 22.55
C ILE A 10 53.22 -7.93 21.84
N LEU A 11 52.17 -7.38 22.46
CA LEU A 11 50.85 -7.19 21.82
C LEU A 11 50.87 -6.15 20.69
N LEU A 12 51.79 -5.19 20.73
CA LEU A 12 52.00 -4.20 19.66
C LEU A 12 52.91 -4.71 18.53
N LEU A 13 53.88 -5.58 18.84
CA LEU A 13 54.79 -6.17 17.85
C LEU A 13 54.17 -7.36 17.08
N GLY A 14 53.21 -8.07 17.67
CA GLY A 14 52.50 -9.20 17.03
C GLY A 14 51.43 -8.81 16.01
N ARG A 15 50.94 -7.56 16.03
CA ARG A 15 49.96 -7.04 15.06
C ARG A 15 50.55 -6.74 13.68
N ASN A 16 51.87 -6.60 13.56
CA ASN A 16 52.49 -6.07 12.34
C ASN A 16 52.47 -7.02 11.12
N ASN A 17 52.15 -8.31 11.32
CA ASN A 17 52.11 -9.31 10.25
C ASN A 17 50.77 -10.04 10.12
N VAL A 18 49.71 -9.59 10.80
CA VAL A 18 48.36 -10.15 10.60
C VAL A 18 47.70 -9.45 9.40
N ARG A 19 47.12 -10.25 8.50
CA ARG A 19 46.33 -9.77 7.36
C ARG A 19 44.92 -10.32 7.42
N TYR A 20 43.93 -9.44 7.28
CA TYR A 20 42.52 -9.79 7.29
C TYR A 20 41.94 -9.85 5.87
N SER A 21 41.04 -10.80 5.63
CA SER A 21 40.29 -10.91 4.38
C SER A 21 38.91 -11.53 4.64
N ILE A 22 37.92 -11.15 3.82
CA ILE A 22 36.63 -11.86 3.74
C ILE A 22 36.86 -13.07 2.83
N SER A 23 36.62 -14.28 3.33
CA SER A 23 36.80 -15.52 2.56
C SER A 23 35.55 -15.95 1.81
N SER A 24 34.35 -15.62 2.31
CA SER A 24 33.05 -15.86 1.66
C SER A 24 31.91 -15.18 2.43
N GLY A 25 30.67 -15.29 1.92
CA GLY A 25 29.48 -14.72 2.56
C GLY A 25 29.02 -13.38 1.96
N ASP A 26 29.75 -12.85 0.99
CA ASP A 26 29.42 -11.60 0.30
C ASP A 26 29.62 -11.71 -1.22
N PRO A 27 28.75 -12.45 -1.94
CA PRO A 27 28.89 -12.66 -3.37
C PRO A 27 28.78 -11.37 -4.20
N ASP A 28 28.02 -10.39 -3.69
CA ASP A 28 27.74 -9.12 -4.36
C ASP A 28 28.77 -8.02 -4.03
N GLY A 29 29.75 -8.31 -3.17
CA GLY A 29 30.81 -7.37 -2.80
C GLY A 29 30.32 -6.13 -2.04
N LEU A 30 29.25 -6.28 -1.24
CA LEU A 30 28.67 -5.21 -0.42
C LEU A 30 29.60 -4.73 0.69
N PHE A 31 30.56 -5.56 1.11
CA PHE A 31 31.48 -5.29 2.20
C PHE A 31 32.93 -5.46 1.79
N ARG A 32 33.81 -4.64 2.36
CA ARG A 32 35.26 -4.76 2.27
C ARG A 32 35.87 -4.74 3.65
N ILE A 33 36.93 -5.52 3.85
CA ILE A 33 37.72 -5.49 5.07
C ILE A 33 39.09 -4.88 4.78
N ASP A 34 39.50 -3.93 5.62
CA ASP A 34 40.84 -3.38 5.59
C ASP A 34 41.84 -4.44 6.07
N SER A 35 42.82 -4.78 5.22
CA SER A 35 43.70 -5.93 5.46
C SER A 35 44.66 -5.75 6.63
N ILE A 36 44.85 -4.53 7.14
CA ILE A 36 45.79 -4.23 8.23
C ILE A 36 45.04 -4.04 9.55
N THR A 37 43.94 -3.28 9.52
CA THR A 37 43.19 -2.90 10.72
C THR A 37 42.06 -3.88 11.03
N GLY A 38 41.59 -4.65 10.05
CA GLY A 38 40.42 -5.52 10.17
C GLY A 38 39.09 -4.76 10.14
N ALA A 39 39.10 -3.45 9.86
CA ALA A 39 37.89 -2.65 9.78
C ALA A 39 37.03 -3.06 8.58
N ILE A 40 35.79 -3.47 8.82
CA ILE A 40 34.81 -3.76 7.78
C ILE A 40 34.09 -2.47 7.40
N LYS A 41 34.00 -2.20 6.10
CA LYS A 41 33.33 -1.05 5.51
C LYS A 41 32.32 -1.50 4.47
N VAL A 42 31.23 -0.76 4.36
CA VAL A 42 30.29 -0.89 3.25
C VAL A 42 30.98 -0.42 1.97
N SER A 43 30.81 -1.17 0.88
CA SER A 43 31.38 -0.90 -0.44
C SER A 43 30.34 -0.92 -1.57
N GLY A 44 29.12 -1.38 -1.30
CA GLY A 44 28.00 -1.38 -2.24
C GLY A 44 26.75 -0.73 -1.65
N ASN A 45 25.66 -0.73 -2.40
CA ASN A 45 24.37 -0.24 -1.92
C ASN A 45 23.73 -1.31 -1.04
N LEU A 46 23.42 -0.95 0.19
CA LEU A 46 22.65 -1.81 1.10
C LEU A 46 21.17 -1.48 0.94
N ASP A 47 20.36 -2.52 0.88
CA ASP A 47 18.92 -2.46 0.71
C ASP A 47 18.31 -3.59 1.55
N HIS A 48 17.49 -3.24 2.53
CA HIS A 48 16.96 -4.21 3.49
C HIS A 48 16.05 -5.22 2.79
N GLU A 49 15.26 -4.73 1.84
CA GLU A 49 14.24 -5.44 1.07
C GLU A 49 14.91 -6.48 0.15
N THR A 50 16.10 -6.17 -0.37
CA THR A 50 16.92 -7.14 -1.10
C THR A 50 17.60 -8.14 -0.16
N ARG A 51 18.22 -7.67 0.94
CA ARG A 51 18.96 -8.54 1.86
C ARG A 51 19.04 -7.95 3.27
N ALA A 52 18.23 -8.48 4.19
CA ALA A 52 18.15 -8.00 5.58
C ALA A 52 19.34 -8.38 6.48
N SER A 53 20.14 -9.40 6.13
CA SER A 53 21.31 -9.81 6.92
C SER A 53 22.37 -10.52 6.08
N VAL A 54 23.61 -10.49 6.58
CA VAL A 54 24.79 -11.04 5.92
C VAL A 54 25.69 -11.73 6.92
N LEU A 55 26.03 -12.98 6.65
CA LEU A 55 27.01 -13.72 7.45
C LEU A 55 28.34 -13.80 6.70
N LEU A 56 29.31 -12.96 7.11
CA LEU A 56 30.64 -12.97 6.52
C LEU A 56 31.52 -14.02 7.18
N ASN A 57 32.20 -14.83 6.38
CA ASN A 57 33.32 -15.65 6.85
C ASN A 57 34.61 -14.83 6.70
N VAL A 58 35.30 -14.58 7.81
CA VAL A 58 36.51 -13.75 7.87
C VAL A 58 37.71 -14.61 8.23
N GLN A 59 38.82 -14.36 7.54
CA GLN A 59 40.10 -15.02 7.76
C GLN A 59 41.14 -14.00 8.24
N ALA A 60 41.91 -14.38 9.25
CA ALA A 60 43.14 -13.70 9.65
C ALA A 60 44.34 -14.60 9.33
N THR A 61 45.34 -14.07 8.63
CA THR A 61 46.55 -14.80 8.22
C THR A 61 47.79 -14.17 8.83
N SER A 62 48.74 -14.96 9.32
CA SER A 62 50.04 -14.45 9.79
C SER A 62 51.15 -15.49 9.65
N GLY A 63 52.42 -15.08 9.81
CA GLY A 63 53.57 -16.00 9.86
C GLY A 63 54.11 -16.48 8.50
N ASN A 64 55.25 -17.18 8.54
CA ASN A 64 55.85 -17.90 7.40
C ASN A 64 56.49 -19.21 7.93
N PRO A 65 55.91 -20.40 7.67
CA PRO A 65 54.74 -20.67 6.84
C PRO A 65 53.44 -20.05 7.41
N PRO A 66 52.45 -19.74 6.55
CA PRO A 66 51.24 -19.04 6.97
C PRO A 66 50.37 -19.88 7.89
N VAL A 67 49.88 -19.25 8.96
CA VAL A 67 48.86 -19.78 9.87
C VAL A 67 47.59 -18.96 9.78
N TYR A 68 46.45 -19.62 9.96
CA TYR A 68 45.12 -19.06 9.70
C TYR A 68 44.23 -19.15 10.93
N GLY A 69 43.47 -18.09 11.17
CA GLY A 69 42.31 -18.07 12.07
C GLY A 69 41.05 -17.71 11.28
N HIS A 70 39.93 -18.32 11.64
CA HIS A 70 38.64 -18.10 10.99
C HIS A 70 37.58 -17.69 12.00
N THR A 71 36.71 -16.78 11.61
CA THR A 71 35.54 -16.38 12.40
C THR A 71 34.39 -16.01 11.47
N GLN A 72 33.19 -15.91 12.03
CA GLN A 72 32.03 -15.37 11.34
C GLN A 72 31.65 -14.00 11.92
N VAL A 73 31.14 -13.14 11.07
CA VAL A 73 30.58 -11.83 11.44
C VAL A 73 29.18 -11.76 10.88
N ASN A 74 28.18 -11.77 11.77
CA ASN A 74 26.80 -11.51 11.38
C ASN A 74 26.57 -10.00 11.32
N ILE A 75 26.09 -9.52 10.17
CA ILE A 75 25.75 -8.12 9.93
C ILE A 75 24.25 -8.07 9.65
N ASP A 76 23.51 -7.46 10.57
CA ASP A 76 22.10 -7.17 10.37
C ASP A 76 21.98 -5.78 9.72
N ILE A 77 21.19 -5.70 8.64
CA ILE A 77 20.93 -4.46 7.92
C ILE A 77 19.62 -3.92 8.46
N ASN A 78 19.67 -2.77 9.12
CA ASN A 78 18.46 -2.14 9.66
C ASN A 78 17.63 -1.56 8.52
N ASP A 79 16.35 -1.86 8.56
CA ASP A 79 15.34 -1.32 7.68
C ASP A 79 15.15 0.20 7.86
N ILE A 80 14.94 0.91 6.75
CA ILE A 80 14.60 2.33 6.71
C ILE A 80 13.32 2.49 5.89
N ASN A 81 12.49 3.50 6.21
CA ASN A 81 11.24 3.72 5.47
C ASN A 81 11.52 4.37 4.12
N ASP A 82 11.82 3.57 3.09
CA ASP A 82 12.15 4.04 1.74
C ASP A 82 11.22 3.48 0.65
N ASN A 83 10.29 2.58 1.00
CA ASN A 83 9.18 2.20 0.13
C ASN A 83 7.90 2.91 0.57
N SER A 84 7.10 3.32 -0.40
CA SER A 84 5.76 3.87 -0.14
C SER A 84 4.71 2.79 -0.38
N PRO A 85 3.53 2.86 0.26
CA PRO A 85 2.46 1.91 -0.03
C PRO A 85 2.05 1.97 -1.50
N GLU A 86 1.85 0.82 -2.14
CA GLU A 86 1.50 0.70 -3.55
C GLU A 86 0.12 0.06 -3.73
N PHE A 87 -0.73 0.69 -4.54
CA PHE A 87 -1.98 0.09 -5.03
C PHE A 87 -1.70 -0.67 -6.33
N GLU A 88 -2.48 -1.73 -6.61
CA GLU A 88 -2.43 -2.45 -7.89
C GLU A 88 -2.76 -1.55 -9.10
N SER A 89 -3.57 -0.52 -8.89
CA SER A 89 -3.94 0.46 -9.91
C SER A 89 -4.10 1.85 -9.30
N ALA A 90 -3.69 2.89 -10.02
CA ALA A 90 -3.84 4.28 -9.58
C ALA A 90 -5.28 4.81 -9.70
N ILE A 91 -6.09 4.18 -10.57
CA ILE A 91 -7.48 4.56 -10.83
C ILE A 91 -8.34 3.29 -10.90
N VAL A 92 -9.48 3.30 -10.21
CA VAL A 92 -10.48 2.23 -10.26
C VAL A 92 -11.85 2.84 -10.54
N ARG A 93 -12.68 2.13 -11.30
CA ARG A 93 -14.08 2.48 -11.57
C ARG A 93 -14.99 1.49 -10.87
N ILE A 94 -15.96 1.98 -10.12
CA ILE A 94 -16.99 1.16 -9.48
C ILE A 94 -18.37 1.71 -9.79
N SER A 95 -19.36 0.83 -9.80
CA SER A 95 -20.75 1.21 -10.00
C SER A 95 -21.57 0.81 -8.79
N ILE A 96 -22.36 1.76 -8.26
CA ILE A 96 -23.08 1.60 -7.00
C ILE A 96 -24.55 1.96 -7.24
N PRO A 97 -25.52 1.09 -6.92
CA PRO A 97 -26.93 1.43 -7.01
C PRO A 97 -27.28 2.52 -6.01
N GLU A 98 -28.17 3.45 -6.38
CA GLU A 98 -28.48 4.57 -5.50
C GLU A 98 -29.11 4.15 -4.15
N ASN A 99 -29.82 3.01 -4.17
CA ASN A 99 -30.43 2.38 -3.00
C ASN A 99 -29.46 1.53 -2.15
N ALA A 100 -28.15 1.61 -2.42
CA ALA A 100 -27.12 0.91 -1.65
C ALA A 100 -27.22 1.25 -0.15
N GLU A 101 -27.06 0.21 0.69
CA GLU A 101 -27.21 0.34 2.13
C GLU A 101 -26.08 1.17 2.77
N ILE A 102 -26.46 2.05 3.69
CA ILE A 102 -25.53 2.87 4.46
C ILE A 102 -24.71 1.98 5.40
N GLY A 103 -23.40 2.20 5.46
CA GLY A 103 -22.50 1.47 6.35
C GLY A 103 -22.05 0.09 5.85
N VAL A 104 -22.59 -0.39 4.72
CA VAL A 104 -22.14 -1.63 4.08
C VAL A 104 -20.90 -1.35 3.22
N PRO A 105 -19.86 -2.20 3.25
CA PRO A 105 -18.68 -2.06 2.39
C PRO A 105 -19.04 -2.11 0.90
N LEU A 106 -18.70 -1.05 0.18
CA LEU A 106 -18.88 -0.93 -1.28
C LEU A 106 -17.62 -1.32 -2.05
N PHE A 107 -16.46 -1.04 -1.46
CA PHE A 107 -15.15 -1.26 -2.03
C PHE A 107 -14.12 -1.45 -0.91
N ALA A 108 -13.10 -2.26 -1.15
CA ALA A 108 -11.98 -2.45 -0.23
C ALA A 108 -10.70 -1.94 -0.90
N ALA A 109 -10.21 -0.80 -0.44
CA ALA A 109 -8.91 -0.30 -0.86
C ALA A 109 -7.82 -1.20 -0.27
N HIS A 110 -6.89 -1.62 -1.13
CA HIS A 110 -5.79 -2.48 -0.72
C HIS A 110 -4.49 -1.97 -1.34
N ALA A 111 -3.60 -1.46 -0.49
CA ALA A 111 -2.22 -1.14 -0.82
C ALA A 111 -1.28 -2.03 0.00
N THR A 112 -0.13 -2.34 -0.58
CA THR A 112 0.94 -3.12 0.04
C THR A 112 2.20 -2.28 0.14
N ASP A 113 2.93 -2.43 1.22
CA ASP A 113 4.23 -1.80 1.42
C ASP A 113 5.29 -2.89 1.60
N LYS A 114 6.50 -2.65 1.08
CA LYS A 114 7.60 -3.62 1.09
C LYS A 114 8.43 -3.54 2.36
N ASP A 115 8.38 -2.41 3.06
CA ASP A 115 9.16 -2.22 4.27
C ASP A 115 8.64 -3.13 5.41
N SER A 116 9.49 -3.40 6.39
CA SER A 116 9.18 -4.26 7.52
C SER A 116 8.64 -3.48 8.72
N GLY A 117 7.99 -4.20 9.65
CA GLY A 117 7.54 -3.59 10.91
C GLY A 117 6.54 -2.45 10.70
N SER A 118 6.74 -1.32 11.38
CA SER A 118 5.86 -0.15 11.24
C SER A 118 5.99 0.55 9.90
N ASN A 119 7.15 0.46 9.24
CA ASN A 119 7.38 1.06 7.92
C ASN A 119 6.43 0.40 6.89
N GLY A 120 6.15 -0.90 7.01
CA GLY A 120 5.18 -1.58 6.16
C GLY A 120 3.70 -1.45 6.54
N VAL A 121 3.35 -0.81 7.66
CA VAL A 121 1.96 -0.78 8.15
C VAL A 121 1.16 0.32 7.46
N VAL A 122 0.26 -0.09 6.59
CA VAL A 122 -0.59 0.82 5.81
C VAL A 122 -1.82 1.30 6.61
N ARG A 123 -2.12 2.60 6.47
CA ARG A 123 -3.34 3.27 6.93
C ARG A 123 -4.02 4.02 5.80
N TYR A 124 -5.35 3.98 5.78
CA TYR A 124 -6.16 4.61 4.74
C TYR A 124 -6.87 5.87 5.26
N LYS A 125 -7.00 6.87 4.39
CA LYS A 125 -7.83 8.05 4.62
C LYS A 125 -8.41 8.56 3.30
N LEU A 126 -9.51 9.30 3.37
CA LEU A 126 -10.00 10.05 2.21
C LEU A 126 -9.27 11.40 2.16
N ALA A 127 -8.65 11.73 1.03
CA ALA A 127 -7.99 13.02 0.82
C ALA A 127 -9.02 14.15 0.60
N ASN A 128 -10.16 13.79 0.03
CA ASN A 128 -11.27 14.66 -0.31
C ASN A 128 -12.57 14.04 0.25
N SER A 129 -12.93 14.42 1.47
CA SER A 129 -14.21 14.05 2.10
C SER A 129 -15.39 14.88 1.56
N GLY A 130 -15.27 15.50 0.37
CA GLY A 130 -16.00 16.69 -0.08
C GLY A 130 -17.53 16.63 -0.15
N SER A 131 -18.15 15.54 0.29
CA SER A 131 -19.60 15.41 0.39
C SER A 131 -20.07 14.79 1.71
N ASP A 132 -19.17 14.37 2.61
CA ASP A 132 -19.48 13.55 3.79
C ASP A 132 -20.41 12.38 3.45
N LEU A 133 -20.40 11.89 2.19
CA LEU A 133 -21.19 10.75 1.68
C LEU A 133 -20.44 9.44 1.83
N PHE A 134 -19.11 9.52 1.90
CA PHE A 134 -18.24 8.36 1.97
C PHE A 134 -17.36 8.46 3.21
N LYS A 135 -17.10 7.30 3.81
CA LYS A 135 -16.07 7.13 4.83
C LYS A 135 -15.25 5.88 4.51
N ILE A 136 -14.01 5.86 4.96
CA ILE A 136 -13.13 4.70 4.83
C ILE A 136 -12.65 4.21 6.20
N ASP A 137 -12.60 2.91 6.39
CA ASP A 137 -11.95 2.32 7.54
C ASP A 137 -10.42 2.46 7.42
N ALA A 138 -9.78 3.09 8.41
CA ALA A 138 -8.36 3.39 8.35
C ALA A 138 -7.45 2.16 8.38
N LYS A 139 -7.94 0.99 8.80
CA LYS A 139 -7.18 -0.26 8.87
C LYS A 139 -7.56 -1.24 7.77
N LEU A 140 -8.85 -1.41 7.53
CA LEU A 140 -9.41 -2.39 6.59
C LEU A 140 -9.54 -1.84 5.17
N GLY A 141 -9.46 -0.52 4.98
CA GLY A 141 -9.64 0.10 3.66
C GLY A 141 -11.06 0.02 3.11
N HIS A 142 -12.04 -0.38 3.93
CA HIS A 142 -13.44 -0.50 3.50
C HIS A 142 -14.08 0.88 3.31
N LEU A 143 -14.40 1.20 2.07
CA LEU A 143 -15.18 2.36 1.69
C LEU A 143 -16.68 2.06 1.89
N THR A 144 -17.39 2.93 2.61
CA THR A 144 -18.80 2.77 2.94
C THR A 144 -19.55 4.09 2.75
N LEU A 145 -20.86 4.01 2.53
CA LEU A 145 -21.74 5.17 2.54
C LEU A 145 -22.03 5.63 3.97
N THR A 146 -22.15 6.94 4.15
CA THR A 146 -22.68 7.61 5.35
C THR A 146 -24.07 8.18 5.12
N ARG A 147 -24.48 8.38 3.86
CA ARG A 147 -25.82 8.81 3.45
C ARG A 147 -26.20 8.11 2.14
N ARG A 148 -27.49 8.15 1.80
CA ARG A 148 -27.98 7.61 0.53
C ARG A 148 -27.43 8.40 -0.66
N LEU A 149 -27.25 7.70 -1.75
CA LEU A 149 -27.01 8.29 -3.05
C LEU A 149 -28.36 8.72 -3.64
N ASP A 150 -28.29 9.58 -4.65
CA ASP A 150 -29.45 10.19 -5.31
C ASP A 150 -29.04 10.38 -6.77
N TYR A 151 -29.51 9.48 -7.63
CA TYR A 151 -29.12 9.47 -9.03
C TYR A 151 -29.58 10.73 -9.76
N GLU A 152 -30.78 11.24 -9.46
CA GLU A 152 -31.33 12.44 -10.09
C GLU A 152 -30.48 13.68 -9.81
N ASN A 153 -29.84 13.72 -8.63
CA ASN A 153 -29.01 14.84 -8.21
C ASN A 153 -27.55 14.71 -8.67
N VAL A 154 -26.87 13.60 -8.36
CA VAL A 154 -25.45 13.41 -8.66
C VAL A 154 -25.16 11.98 -9.13
N GLN A 155 -24.90 11.83 -10.43
CA GLN A 155 -24.66 10.51 -11.03
C GLN A 155 -23.22 10.02 -10.88
N ARG A 156 -22.26 10.90 -10.55
CA ARG A 156 -20.83 10.55 -10.50
C ARG A 156 -20.12 11.19 -9.32
N HIS A 157 -19.29 10.40 -8.65
CA HIS A 157 -18.39 10.87 -7.61
C HIS A 157 -16.93 10.51 -7.92
N THR A 158 -16.02 11.40 -7.55
CA THR A 158 -14.58 11.12 -7.59
C THR A 158 -14.06 11.14 -6.17
N ILE A 159 -13.54 10.01 -5.71
CA ILE A 159 -13.01 9.82 -4.36
C ILE A 159 -11.52 9.56 -4.48
N THR A 160 -10.72 10.23 -3.66
CA THR A 160 -9.28 9.99 -3.56
C THR A 160 -8.97 9.37 -2.21
N VAL A 161 -8.52 8.12 -2.23
CA VAL A 161 -8.04 7.40 -1.05
C VAL A 161 -6.53 7.57 -0.99
N THR A 162 -6.01 8.02 0.15
CA THR A 162 -4.58 8.01 0.44
C THR A 162 -4.26 6.79 1.31
N ALA A 163 -3.35 5.94 0.85
CA ALA A 163 -2.65 4.97 1.68
C ALA A 163 -1.34 5.60 2.17
N ALA A 164 -1.09 5.56 3.47
CA ALA A 164 0.15 6.03 4.07
C ALA A 164 0.70 4.96 5.01
N ASP A 165 2.02 4.80 5.03
CA ASP A 165 2.69 3.95 6.00
C ASP A 165 2.67 4.56 7.41
N MET A 166 3.31 3.88 8.37
CA MET A 166 3.56 4.40 9.72
C MET A 166 5.05 4.68 9.96
N GLY A 167 5.83 4.88 8.90
CA GLY A 167 7.26 5.19 8.96
C GLY A 167 7.57 6.66 9.29
N LEU A 168 8.85 6.98 9.41
CA LEU A 168 9.36 8.33 9.69
C LEU A 168 10.53 8.69 8.75
N PRO A 169 10.34 9.62 7.79
CA PRO A 169 9.08 10.29 7.44
C PRO A 169 8.08 9.30 6.84
N SER A 170 6.78 9.57 7.04
CA SER A 170 5.76 8.73 6.44
C SER A 170 5.64 8.97 4.94
N LEU A 171 5.58 7.90 4.16
CA LEU A 171 5.38 7.92 2.71
C LEU A 171 3.94 7.50 2.39
N SER A 172 3.44 7.94 1.23
CA SER A 172 2.04 7.74 0.88
C SER A 172 1.79 7.75 -0.63
N THR A 173 0.74 7.05 -1.02
CA THR A 173 0.25 6.96 -2.41
C THR A 173 -1.25 7.19 -2.45
N ASN A 174 -1.75 7.71 -3.58
CA ASN A 174 -3.17 7.97 -3.79
C ASN A 174 -3.78 6.99 -4.80
N LEU A 175 -5.00 6.54 -4.50
CA LEU A 175 -5.91 5.83 -5.40
C LEU A 175 -7.10 6.73 -5.72
N THR A 176 -7.42 6.87 -7.00
CA THR A 176 -8.65 7.57 -7.43
C THR A 176 -9.75 6.56 -7.76
N ILE A 177 -10.86 6.62 -7.04
CA ILE A 177 -12.05 5.81 -7.27
C ILE A 177 -13.09 6.68 -7.97
N LEU A 178 -13.47 6.27 -9.17
CA LEU A 178 -14.52 6.88 -9.97
C LEU A 178 -15.81 6.07 -9.73
N VAL A 179 -16.77 6.67 -9.04
CA VAL A 179 -18.06 6.06 -8.73
C VAL A 179 -19.09 6.50 -9.76
N GLU A 180 -19.76 5.53 -10.36
CA GLU A 180 -20.94 5.72 -11.21
C GLU A 180 -22.18 5.23 -10.46
N VAL A 181 -23.09 6.14 -10.14
CA VAL A 181 -24.36 5.82 -9.48
C VAL A 181 -25.28 5.18 -10.52
N GLN A 182 -25.84 4.01 -10.19
CA GLN A 182 -26.86 3.37 -11.01
C GLN A 182 -28.23 3.83 -10.56
N ASP A 183 -28.97 4.40 -11.51
CA ASP A 183 -30.40 4.65 -11.44
C ASP A 183 -31.11 3.33 -11.16
N MET A 184 -31.81 3.27 -10.03
CA MET A 184 -32.68 2.17 -9.69
C MET A 184 -34.11 2.65 -9.83
N ASN A 185 -34.88 1.90 -10.64
CA ASN A 185 -36.29 2.18 -10.87
C ASN A 185 -37.11 1.78 -9.64
N ASP A 186 -36.99 2.61 -8.61
CA ASP A 186 -37.60 2.48 -7.28
C ASP A 186 -39.03 3.04 -7.26
N ASN A 187 -39.37 3.80 -8.30
CA ASN A 187 -40.60 4.56 -8.36
C ASN A 187 -41.73 3.71 -8.95
N PRO A 188 -42.88 3.59 -8.26
CA PRO A 188 -44.04 2.96 -8.85
C PRO A 188 -44.47 3.79 -10.06
N PRO A 189 -44.87 3.15 -11.17
CA PRO A 189 -45.27 3.88 -12.36
C PRO A 189 -46.42 4.84 -12.06
N VAL A 190 -46.24 6.12 -12.36
CA VAL A 190 -47.23 7.17 -12.08
C VAL A 190 -48.04 7.47 -13.34
N PHE A 191 -49.36 7.54 -13.21
CA PHE A 191 -50.23 8.03 -14.28
C PHE A 191 -50.16 9.55 -14.38
N GLU A 192 -50.18 10.09 -15.60
CA GLU A 192 -50.14 11.54 -15.85
C GLU A 192 -51.28 12.30 -15.16
N LYS A 193 -52.44 11.64 -14.95
CA LYS A 193 -53.61 12.20 -14.28
C LYS A 193 -54.15 11.25 -13.23
N SER A 194 -54.70 11.81 -12.16
CA SER A 194 -55.40 11.06 -11.10
C SER A 194 -56.74 10.48 -11.57
N GLN A 195 -57.32 11.00 -12.66
CA GLN A 195 -58.55 10.49 -13.26
C GLN A 195 -58.55 10.73 -14.77
N TYR A 196 -59.06 9.74 -15.52
CA TYR A 196 -59.36 9.85 -16.95
C TYR A 196 -60.85 9.61 -17.17
N SER A 197 -61.48 10.50 -17.94
CA SER A 197 -62.88 10.38 -18.33
C SER A 197 -62.97 10.19 -19.85
N LEU A 198 -63.75 9.21 -20.27
CA LEU A 198 -63.98 8.88 -21.68
C LEU A 198 -65.48 8.61 -21.88
N SER A 199 -66.04 9.11 -22.98
CA SER A 199 -67.41 8.82 -23.41
C SER A 199 -67.39 7.93 -24.66
N VAL A 200 -68.14 6.83 -24.64
CA VAL A 200 -68.26 5.88 -25.76
C VAL A 200 -69.71 5.80 -26.24
N ARG A 201 -69.93 5.75 -27.55
CA ARG A 201 -71.27 5.68 -28.16
C ARG A 201 -71.85 4.26 -28.09
N SER A 202 -73.17 4.14 -28.03
CA SER A 202 -73.92 2.88 -27.89
C SER A 202 -73.90 1.95 -29.13
N GLY A 203 -72.94 2.10 -30.03
CA GLY A 203 -72.71 1.24 -31.20
C GLY A 203 -71.23 0.93 -31.42
N ALA A 204 -70.43 1.04 -30.35
CA ALA A 204 -68.99 0.80 -30.36
C ALA A 204 -68.65 -0.62 -30.82
N THR A 205 -67.70 -0.73 -31.75
CA THR A 205 -67.25 -1.98 -32.34
C THR A 205 -66.33 -2.75 -31.40
N SER A 206 -66.51 -4.07 -31.32
CA SER A 206 -65.55 -4.92 -30.62
C SER A 206 -64.15 -4.78 -31.25
N ARG A 207 -63.09 -4.82 -30.44
CA ARG A 207 -61.66 -4.71 -30.82
C ARG A 207 -61.13 -3.31 -31.19
N GLN A 208 -61.95 -2.26 -31.16
CA GLN A 208 -61.45 -0.89 -31.30
C GLN A 208 -60.80 -0.42 -29.99
N THR A 209 -59.61 0.20 -30.08
CA THR A 209 -58.99 0.85 -28.93
C THR A 209 -59.58 2.23 -28.75
N TYR A 210 -60.21 2.50 -27.61
CA TYR A 210 -60.83 3.79 -27.31
C TYR A 210 -59.94 4.71 -26.46
N PHE A 211 -59.01 4.12 -25.72
CA PHE A 211 -58.10 4.85 -24.85
C PHE A 211 -56.83 4.02 -24.61
N ARG A 212 -55.68 4.69 -24.47
CA ARG A 212 -54.44 4.08 -24.03
C ARG A 212 -53.90 4.88 -22.86
N LEU A 213 -53.65 4.19 -21.76
CA LEU A 213 -52.99 4.77 -20.60
C LEU A 213 -51.49 4.83 -20.85
N TYR A 214 -50.87 5.92 -20.38
CA TYR A 214 -49.42 6.08 -20.35
C TYR A 214 -49.00 6.23 -18.89
N LYS A 215 -47.86 5.62 -18.55
CA LYS A 215 -47.23 5.69 -17.21
C LYS A 215 -45.74 5.89 -17.41
N SER A 216 -45.12 6.76 -16.63
CA SER A 216 -43.65 6.87 -16.55
C SER A 216 -43.17 6.17 -15.29
N THR A 217 -42.00 5.57 -15.35
CA THR A 217 -41.34 5.00 -14.18
C THR A 217 -40.23 5.87 -13.61
N ASP A 218 -39.72 6.86 -14.38
CA ASP A 218 -38.61 7.70 -13.94
C ASP A 218 -38.98 9.18 -14.08
N PHE A 219 -38.56 10.00 -13.11
CA PHE A 219 -38.58 11.46 -13.14
C PHE A 219 -37.23 12.00 -12.71
#